data_AF-A0A3C0DRT6-F1
#
_entry.id   AF-A0A3C0DRT6-F1
#
_cell.length_a   1.000
_cell.length_b   1.000
_cell.length_c   1.000
_cell.angle_alpha   90.00
_cell.angle_beta   90.00
_cell.angle_gamma   90.00
#
_symmetry.space_group_name_H-M   'P 1'
#
loop_
_entity.id
_entity.type
_entity.pdbx_description
1 polymer ?
#
loop_
_entity_poly.entity_id
_entity_poly.type
_entity_poly.pdbx_seq_one_letter_code
_entity_poly.pdbx_strand_id
1 'polypeptide(L)'
;MFSRNSVIVVIMFILVGQSLGQAGKKTHLTHELKLPVDWEGDMPEIDFVAESAGNNEWLLRVGVTNFEFTPKNTGQAHRVGQGHMHLFVDGKKTTRLYGQPYFLSGLDEGERKLRVTLNSNDHRDYHINGHVVSSELTIMQSKSHLFRNMEEKELLKDPGLIVRVIRDPMHGWNIFIDAAEFDFSKGWAELSINGQFRGRVYGGYHYLADFLPERDSLTVNIRDEEGRVCLFDGMPVEEILGKAHQLRWFASGLNTHPINRRNGLPEPEMELAYDKETIYVNSNGIPTFQFVQQTPNPIEPQINQWKIPRFPVVAKELQQIPLLGTVAVLTVGLPIYGPNEAQHPHPFGDPYINEVLDFCHGHTAGRGDYHFHYAPTCLLNTPDGNEEHYNIVGFSLDGYPIVAHYLSVLDNDGKPILNANGEFQFNWQEVSGYEPSENYRRDVLEGQVTSTYVWENYNYQPGREGRTLDECNGRQLKERAMADGTIFDERDFFKSNYAYFLTGEFPYVLAKYKGE
;
A
#
# COMPACT_ATOMS: atom_id res chain seq x y z
N MET A 1 -44.17 5.72 36.86
CA MET A 1 -43.04 6.64 37.06
C MET A 1 -41.77 5.82 36.88
N PHE A 2 -41.35 5.60 35.63
CA PHE A 2 -40.16 4.83 35.29
C PHE A 2 -39.31 5.72 34.39
N SER A 3 -38.11 6.04 34.84
CA SER A 3 -37.20 6.94 34.14
C SER A 3 -36.64 6.25 32.89
N ARG A 4 -36.85 6.90 31.75
CA ARG A 4 -36.09 6.67 30.52
C ARG A 4 -34.62 6.91 30.81
N ASN A 5 -33.80 5.87 30.76
CA ASN A 5 -32.38 6.03 30.44
C ASN A 5 -32.25 5.94 28.93
N SER A 6 -32.14 7.12 28.30
CA SER A 6 -31.74 7.26 26.91
C SER A 6 -30.29 6.79 26.79
N VAL A 7 -30.07 5.68 26.08
CA VAL A 7 -28.73 5.28 25.63
C VAL A 7 -28.33 6.27 24.54
N ILE A 8 -27.36 7.12 24.86
CA ILE A 8 -26.73 8.01 23.89
C ILE A 8 -25.68 7.15 23.17
N VAL A 9 -25.97 6.76 21.93
CA VAL A 9 -24.98 6.20 21.00
C VAL A 9 -24.03 7.34 20.64
N VAL A 10 -22.80 7.28 21.14
CA VAL A 10 -21.73 8.19 20.75
C VAL A 10 -20.88 7.45 19.72
N ILE A 11 -21.03 7.80 18.44
CA ILE A 11 -20.03 7.43 17.42
C ILE A 11 -18.79 8.26 17.72
N MET A 12 -17.88 7.71 18.52
CA MET A 12 -16.65 8.37 18.93
C MET A 12 -15.53 8.00 17.94
N PHE A 13 -15.20 8.92 17.03
CA PHE A 13 -13.87 8.94 16.43
C PHE A 13 -12.91 9.56 17.46
N ILE A 14 -12.17 8.74 18.22
CA ILE A 14 -11.07 9.24 19.04
C ILE A 14 -9.78 8.44 18.83
N LEU A 15 -8.73 9.22 18.60
CA LEU A 15 -7.31 8.88 18.64
C LEU A 15 -6.82 8.70 20.10
N VAL A 16 -5.94 7.70 20.29
CA VAL A 16 -4.81 7.56 21.26
C VAL A 16 -4.92 6.56 22.44
N GLY A 17 -4.01 5.56 22.43
CA GLY A 17 -3.17 5.01 23.53
C GLY A 17 -3.85 4.05 24.55
N GLN A 18 -3.36 2.85 24.90
CA GLN A 18 -1.99 2.31 24.96
C GLN A 18 -1.90 0.76 24.83
N SER A 19 -0.73 0.34 24.32
CA SER A 19 -0.02 -0.97 24.39
C SER A 19 -0.74 -2.29 24.12
N LEU A 20 -0.70 -2.73 22.86
CA LEU A 20 -0.16 -4.01 22.35
C LEU A 20 -0.16 -3.92 20.81
N GLY A 21 0.95 -4.25 20.14
CA GLY A 21 1.09 -4.30 18.65
C GLY A 21 0.76 -3.03 17.86
N GLN A 22 1.56 -1.95 17.95
CA GLN A 22 1.29 -0.68 17.27
C GLN A 22 1.45 -0.72 15.73
N ALA A 23 0.33 -0.73 15.00
CA ALA A 23 0.18 0.00 13.74
C ALA A 23 -0.48 1.36 14.05
N GLY A 24 0.31 2.34 14.50
CA GLY A 24 -0.18 3.66 14.88
C GLY A 24 -0.26 4.63 13.69
N LYS A 25 -1.32 5.45 13.61
CA LYS A 25 -1.24 6.75 12.92
C LYS A 25 -0.15 7.57 13.63
N LYS A 26 0.88 8.01 12.89
CA LYS A 26 1.97 8.86 13.39
C LYS A 26 1.37 10.10 14.10
N THR A 27 1.34 10.08 15.43
CA THR A 27 1.53 11.29 16.21
C THR A 27 3.03 11.46 16.39
N HIS A 28 3.55 12.66 16.13
CA HIS A 28 4.98 12.99 16.19
C HIS A 28 5.56 12.70 17.59
N LEU A 29 6.06 11.49 17.81
CA LEU A 29 6.89 11.13 18.95
C LEU A 29 8.32 11.53 18.60
N THR A 30 8.82 12.54 19.33
CA THR A 30 10.23 12.92 19.51
C THR A 30 11.19 12.55 18.38
N HIS A 31 11.48 13.51 17.50
CA HIS A 31 12.65 13.43 16.62
C HIS A 31 13.90 13.29 17.50
N GLU A 32 14.47 12.09 17.63
CA GLU A 32 15.91 11.99 17.87
C GLU A 32 16.57 12.84 16.80
N LEU A 33 17.34 13.84 17.21
CA LEU A 33 18.13 14.66 16.29
C LEU A 33 19.11 13.71 15.59
N LYS A 34 18.77 13.28 14.38
CA LYS A 34 19.71 12.59 13.51
C LYS A 34 20.84 13.57 13.21
N LEU A 35 22.04 13.27 13.68
CA LEU A 35 23.24 14.06 13.40
C LEU A 35 23.46 14.14 11.89
N PRO A 36 23.95 15.27 11.35
CA PRO A 36 24.29 15.39 9.93
C PRO A 36 25.27 14.31 9.46
N VAL A 37 25.30 14.07 8.15
CA VAL A 37 26.25 13.14 7.51
C VAL A 37 27.43 13.96 7.02
N ASP A 38 28.63 13.70 7.53
CA ASP A 38 29.84 14.26 6.94
C ASP A 38 30.10 13.62 5.56
N TRP A 39 30.43 14.44 4.57
CA TRP A 39 30.69 13.99 3.22
C TRP A 39 31.99 13.18 3.16
N GLU A 40 31.94 12.04 2.48
CA GLU A 40 33.08 11.16 2.24
C GLU A 40 33.31 11.01 0.73
N GLY A 41 34.56 11.16 0.29
CA GLY A 41 34.96 11.02 -1.11
C GLY A 41 35.20 12.35 -1.83
N ASP A 42 35.17 12.33 -3.17
CA ASP A 42 35.38 13.51 -4.00
C ASP A 42 34.29 14.56 -3.76
N MET A 43 34.68 15.83 -3.70
CA MET A 43 33.75 16.91 -3.33
C MET A 43 32.61 17.03 -4.36
N PRO A 44 31.36 17.18 -3.93
CA PRO A 44 30.24 17.42 -4.81
C PRO A 44 30.21 18.90 -5.20
N GLU A 45 29.94 19.16 -6.46
CA GLU A 45 29.66 20.51 -6.98
C GLU A 45 28.19 20.57 -7.38
N ILE A 46 27.47 21.59 -6.89
CA ILE A 46 26.07 21.84 -7.24
C ILE A 46 26.02 22.95 -8.28
N ASP A 47 25.60 22.61 -9.48
CA ASP A 47 25.21 23.57 -10.52
C ASP A 47 23.71 23.84 -10.41
N PHE A 48 23.33 25.03 -9.95
CA PHE A 48 21.93 25.41 -9.71
C PHE A 48 21.58 26.65 -10.54
N VAL A 49 20.67 26.45 -11.51
CA VAL A 49 20.23 27.50 -12.44
C VAL A 49 18.71 27.64 -12.38
N ALA A 50 18.23 28.88 -12.47
CA ALA A 50 16.81 29.21 -12.60
C ALA A 50 16.58 30.02 -13.88
N GLU A 51 15.75 29.50 -14.77
CA GLU A 51 15.39 30.11 -16.04
C GLU A 51 13.92 30.53 -16.01
N SER A 52 13.59 31.72 -16.49
CA SER A 52 12.19 32.15 -16.59
C SER A 52 11.46 31.31 -17.65
N ALA A 53 10.35 30.68 -17.26
CA ALA A 53 9.47 29.92 -18.15
C ALA A 53 8.29 30.76 -18.67
N GLY A 54 8.30 32.07 -18.41
CA GLY A 54 7.18 32.99 -18.69
C GLY A 54 6.09 32.94 -17.62
N ASN A 55 5.11 33.85 -17.66
CA ASN A 55 3.91 33.81 -16.79
C ASN A 55 4.14 33.62 -15.29
N ASN A 56 5.22 34.17 -14.72
CA ASN A 56 5.59 34.00 -13.31
C ASN A 56 6.05 32.59 -12.94
N GLU A 57 6.56 31.86 -13.92
CA GLU A 57 6.99 30.49 -13.78
C GLU A 57 8.50 30.41 -14.02
N TRP A 58 9.13 29.49 -13.33
CA TRP A 58 10.57 29.25 -13.38
C TRP A 58 10.83 27.78 -13.62
N LEU A 59 11.82 27.50 -14.47
CA LEU A 59 12.39 26.18 -14.62
C LEU A 59 13.71 26.13 -13.86
N LEU A 60 13.76 25.30 -12.83
CA LEU A 60 14.95 25.07 -12.04
C LEU A 60 15.70 23.86 -12.60
N ARG A 61 16.99 24.02 -12.86
CA ARG A 61 17.89 22.93 -13.24
C ARG A 61 18.94 22.77 -12.17
N VAL A 62 19.11 21.54 -11.69
CA VAL A 62 20.09 21.23 -10.63
C VAL A 62 20.89 20.01 -11.04
N GLY A 63 22.18 20.22 -11.32
CA GLY A 63 23.17 19.17 -11.52
C GLY A 63 24.04 19.02 -10.27
N VAL A 64 24.42 17.79 -9.93
CA VAL A 64 25.36 17.52 -8.83
C VAL A 64 26.40 16.52 -9.28
N THR A 65 27.69 16.84 -9.12
CA THR A 65 28.78 15.88 -9.33
C THR A 65 29.00 15.01 -8.10
N ASN A 66 29.55 13.80 -8.30
CA ASN A 66 29.85 12.86 -7.21
C ASN A 66 28.64 12.49 -6.33
N PHE A 67 27.44 12.62 -6.88
CA PHE A 67 26.18 12.33 -6.20
C PHE A 67 25.21 11.57 -7.10
N GLU A 68 24.54 10.57 -6.55
CA GLU A 68 23.52 9.79 -7.23
C GLU A 68 22.15 10.07 -6.60
N PHE A 69 21.21 10.55 -7.42
CA PHE A 69 19.82 10.69 -7.01
C PHE A 69 19.17 9.31 -6.92
N THR A 70 18.68 8.95 -5.72
CA THR A 70 18.10 7.63 -5.45
C THR A 70 16.68 7.76 -4.90
N PRO A 71 15.70 8.23 -5.70
CA PRO A 71 14.32 8.45 -5.25
C PRO A 71 13.67 7.21 -4.63
N LYS A 72 13.99 6.01 -5.16
CA LYS A 72 13.51 4.73 -4.64
C LYS A 72 14.05 4.37 -3.24
N ASN A 73 15.20 4.93 -2.86
CA ASN A 73 15.84 4.68 -1.56
C ASN A 73 15.52 5.78 -0.54
N THR A 74 14.62 6.71 -0.86
CA THR A 74 14.28 7.81 0.04
C THR A 74 13.60 7.27 1.30
N GLY A 75 14.09 7.66 2.48
CA GLY A 75 13.70 7.11 3.78
C GLY A 75 14.48 5.88 4.24
N GLN A 76 15.26 5.27 3.34
CA GLN A 76 16.09 4.09 3.66
C GLN A 76 17.42 4.50 4.29
N ALA A 77 18.19 3.51 4.76
CA ALA A 77 19.49 3.73 5.36
C ALA A 77 20.43 4.55 4.45
N HIS A 78 21.22 5.41 5.07
CA HIS A 78 22.23 6.20 4.39
C HIS A 78 23.22 5.32 3.61
N ARG A 79 23.53 5.76 2.39
CA ARG A 79 24.63 5.28 1.57
C ARG A 79 25.42 6.49 1.08
N VAL A 80 26.75 6.42 1.14
CA VAL A 80 27.65 7.51 0.78
C VAL A 80 27.37 7.97 -0.65
N GLY A 81 27.29 9.29 -0.86
CA GLY A 81 27.07 9.90 -2.18
C GLY A 81 25.67 9.68 -2.76
N GLN A 82 24.70 9.16 -2.00
CA GLN A 82 23.34 8.90 -2.48
C GLN A 82 22.28 9.72 -1.72
N GLY A 83 21.18 10.05 -2.41
CA GLY A 83 19.97 10.59 -1.78
C GLY A 83 19.14 11.48 -2.69
N HIS A 84 18.76 12.65 -2.19
CA HIS A 84 17.93 13.64 -2.87
C HIS A 84 18.29 15.06 -2.44
N MET A 85 17.57 16.06 -2.95
CA MET A 85 17.74 17.45 -2.51
C MET A 85 16.46 18.02 -1.93
N HIS A 86 16.57 18.95 -0.99
CA HIS A 86 15.45 19.78 -0.55
C HIS A 86 15.51 21.15 -1.23
N LEU A 87 14.41 21.59 -1.83
CA LEU A 87 14.24 22.96 -2.32
C LEU A 87 13.59 23.82 -1.25
N PHE A 88 14.14 25.01 -1.03
CA PHE A 88 13.59 26.04 -0.16
C PHE A 88 13.34 27.33 -0.95
N VAL A 89 12.21 27.98 -0.66
CA VAL A 89 11.86 29.31 -1.14
C VAL A 89 11.72 30.21 0.08
N ASP A 90 12.49 31.30 0.14
CA ASP A 90 12.50 32.25 1.26
C ASP A 90 12.68 31.57 2.63
N GLY A 91 13.52 30.53 2.66
CA GLY A 91 13.82 29.75 3.86
C GLY A 91 12.79 28.66 4.21
N LYS A 92 11.62 28.62 3.55
CA LYS A 92 10.61 27.56 3.74
C LYS A 92 10.86 26.40 2.79
N LYS A 93 10.90 25.17 3.30
CA LYS A 93 11.00 23.96 2.47
C LYS A 93 9.76 23.81 1.60
N THR A 94 9.96 23.67 0.30
CA THR A 94 8.89 23.57 -0.71
C THR A 94 8.70 22.14 -1.19
N THR A 95 9.78 21.46 -1.59
CA THR A 95 9.68 20.11 -2.16
C THR A 95 11.01 19.32 -2.04
N ARG A 96 11.03 18.09 -2.56
CA ARG A 96 12.21 17.30 -2.86
C ARG A 96 12.52 17.35 -4.36
N LEU A 97 13.79 17.31 -4.72
CA LEU A 97 14.26 17.23 -6.11
C LEU A 97 15.07 15.95 -6.33
N TYR A 98 14.96 15.38 -7.53
CA TYR A 98 15.61 14.10 -7.93
C TYR A 98 16.42 14.23 -9.23
N GLY A 99 17.01 15.40 -9.48
CA GLY A 99 17.90 15.65 -10.63
C GLY A 99 17.22 16.03 -11.94
N GLN A 100 15.89 15.92 -12.03
CA GLN A 100 15.14 16.41 -13.19
C GLN A 100 14.84 17.91 -13.06
N PRO A 101 14.64 18.64 -14.19
CA PRO A 101 14.18 20.01 -14.15
C PRO A 101 12.88 20.14 -13.35
N TYR A 102 12.80 21.17 -12.51
CA TYR A 102 11.65 21.40 -11.63
C TYR A 102 10.93 22.69 -11.98
N PHE A 103 9.63 22.57 -12.25
CA PHE A 103 8.75 23.69 -12.48
C PHE A 103 8.35 24.35 -11.16
N LEU A 104 8.74 25.60 -10.97
CA LEU A 104 8.40 26.43 -9.82
C LEU A 104 7.45 27.55 -10.26
N SER A 105 6.30 27.66 -9.60
CA SER A 105 5.30 28.69 -9.84
C SER A 105 4.65 29.15 -8.54
N GLY A 106 3.74 30.12 -8.63
CA GLY A 106 2.97 30.59 -7.47
C GLY A 106 3.78 31.39 -6.45
N LEU A 107 4.89 32.00 -6.89
CA LEU A 107 5.74 32.83 -6.06
C LEU A 107 5.14 34.24 -5.88
N ASP A 108 5.30 34.79 -4.67
CA ASP A 108 5.00 36.20 -4.40
C ASP A 108 5.94 37.12 -5.19
N GLU A 109 5.42 38.29 -5.59
CA GLU A 109 6.22 39.28 -6.33
C GLU A 109 7.39 39.83 -5.51
N GLY A 110 8.45 40.24 -6.20
CA GLY A 110 9.67 40.79 -5.63
C GLY A 110 10.82 39.80 -5.62
N GLU A 111 11.87 40.16 -4.89
CA GLU A 111 13.05 39.31 -4.74
C GLU A 111 12.68 38.02 -3.99
N ARG A 112 13.03 36.87 -4.58
CA ARG A 112 12.83 35.55 -3.98
C ARG A 112 14.14 34.80 -3.88
N LYS A 113 14.36 34.18 -2.74
CA LYS A 113 15.58 33.46 -2.42
C LYS A 113 15.37 31.97 -2.53
N LEU A 114 16.03 31.34 -3.49
CA LEU A 114 15.96 29.89 -3.70
C LEU A 114 17.21 29.23 -3.15
N ARG A 115 17.03 28.17 -2.35
CA ARG A 115 18.15 27.38 -1.82
C ARG A 115 17.88 25.90 -2.01
N VAL A 116 18.91 25.15 -2.41
CA VAL A 116 18.88 23.69 -2.44
C VAL A 116 19.91 23.11 -1.49
N THR A 117 19.58 22.02 -0.81
CA THR A 117 20.51 21.28 0.08
C THR A 117 20.67 19.85 -0.40
N LEU A 118 21.84 19.27 -0.22
CA LEU A 118 22.09 17.85 -0.49
C LEU A 118 21.71 17.01 0.74
N ASN A 119 20.89 15.99 0.53
CA ASN A 119 20.32 15.18 1.60
C ASN A 119 20.54 13.69 1.34
N SER A 120 20.89 12.96 2.38
CA SER A 120 21.05 11.50 2.32
C SER A 120 19.70 10.77 2.27
N ASN A 121 19.73 9.48 1.89
CA ASN A 121 18.56 8.60 1.85
C ASN A 121 17.70 8.69 3.13
N ASP A 122 18.33 8.77 4.32
CA ASP A 122 17.60 8.81 5.59
C ASP A 122 17.20 10.24 6.06
N HIS A 123 17.23 11.19 5.12
CA HIS A 123 16.86 12.60 5.23
C HIS A 123 17.83 13.52 6.00
N ARG A 124 19.00 13.04 6.42
CA ARG A 124 20.02 13.91 7.02
C ARG A 124 20.68 14.82 5.98
N ASP A 125 21.02 16.03 6.38
CA ASP A 125 21.82 16.95 5.56
C ASP A 125 23.25 16.40 5.41
N TYR A 126 23.81 16.51 4.20
CA TYR A 126 25.24 16.30 3.98
C TYR A 126 26.02 17.54 4.38
N HIS A 127 27.15 17.34 5.05
CA HIS A 127 28.02 18.40 5.55
C HIS A 127 29.44 18.27 5.00
N ILE A 128 30.07 19.41 4.71
CA ILE A 128 31.52 19.52 4.46
C ILE A 128 32.06 20.54 5.45
N ASN A 129 33.07 20.14 6.24
CA ASN A 129 33.66 20.98 7.29
C ASN A 129 32.60 21.55 8.27
N GLY A 130 31.60 20.75 8.63
CA GLY A 130 30.52 21.15 9.53
C GLY A 130 29.44 22.05 8.92
N HIS A 131 29.53 22.41 7.63
CA HIS A 131 28.55 23.22 6.92
C HIS A 131 27.71 22.38 5.95
N VAL A 132 26.41 22.65 5.87
CA VAL A 132 25.50 21.99 4.93
C VAL A 132 25.98 22.21 3.48
N VAL A 133 26.05 21.12 2.73
CA VAL A 133 26.27 21.15 1.28
C VAL A 133 25.02 21.73 0.63
N SER A 134 25.13 22.97 0.13
CA SER A 134 23.99 23.72 -0.42
C SER A 134 24.41 24.66 -1.54
N SER A 135 23.44 25.06 -2.37
CA SER A 135 23.59 26.14 -3.34
C SER A 135 22.38 27.06 -3.26
N GLU A 136 22.58 28.33 -3.59
CA GLU A 136 21.61 29.38 -3.38
C GLU A 136 21.66 30.39 -4.52
N LEU A 137 20.49 30.83 -4.97
CA LEU A 137 20.35 31.87 -5.97
C LEU A 137 19.17 32.77 -5.64
N THR A 138 19.21 33.98 -6.17
CA THR A 138 18.13 34.96 -6.04
C THR A 138 17.49 35.18 -7.39
N ILE A 139 16.16 35.11 -7.44
CA ILE A 139 15.37 35.46 -8.62
C ILE A 139 14.53 36.70 -8.35
N MET A 140 14.19 37.43 -9.41
CA MET A 140 13.28 38.57 -9.33
C MET A 140 11.92 38.17 -9.89
N GLN A 141 10.93 37.99 -9.00
CA GLN A 141 9.57 37.63 -9.38
C GLN A 141 8.77 38.88 -9.76
N SER A 142 8.18 38.89 -10.95
CA SER A 142 7.30 39.97 -11.42
C SER A 142 6.06 39.39 -12.09
N LYS A 143 4.89 40.02 -11.97
CA LYS A 143 3.70 39.62 -12.74
C LYS A 143 3.90 39.81 -14.25
N SER A 144 3.61 38.75 -14.98
CA SER A 144 3.50 38.68 -16.43
C SER A 144 2.15 38.10 -16.83
N HIS A 145 1.50 38.71 -17.82
CA HIS A 145 0.23 38.25 -18.38
C HIS A 145 0.44 37.89 -19.84
N LEU A 146 0.69 36.61 -20.14
CA LEU A 146 0.62 36.11 -21.50
C LEU A 146 -0.21 34.83 -21.53
N PHE A 147 -1.46 34.97 -21.95
CA PHE A 147 -2.27 33.84 -22.38
C PHE A 147 -1.92 33.53 -23.83
N ARG A 148 -1.44 32.32 -24.10
CA ARG A 148 -1.41 31.77 -25.46
C ARG A 148 -2.45 30.67 -25.54
N ASN A 149 -3.53 30.95 -26.28
CA ASN A 149 -4.32 29.87 -26.87
C ASN A 149 -3.45 29.23 -27.93
N MET A 150 -3.29 27.93 -27.85
CA MET A 150 -2.46 27.21 -28.79
C MET A 150 -3.15 25.97 -29.29
N GLU A 151 -3.03 25.78 -30.60
CA GLU A 151 -3.52 24.64 -31.36
C GLU A 151 -2.88 23.34 -30.87
N GLU A 152 -3.46 22.20 -31.22
CA GLU A 152 -2.94 20.87 -30.91
C GLU A 152 -1.74 20.51 -31.79
N LYS A 153 -0.93 19.54 -31.37
CA LYS A 153 0.25 19.06 -32.09
C LYS A 153 0.19 17.56 -32.31
N GLU A 154 0.00 17.13 -33.55
CA GLU A 154 0.11 15.70 -33.91
C GLU A 154 1.56 15.21 -33.84
N LEU A 155 1.78 14.10 -33.13
CA LEU A 155 3.04 13.38 -33.07
C LEU A 155 3.13 12.34 -34.19
N LEU A 156 4.34 12.07 -34.66
CA LEU A 156 4.59 11.10 -35.73
C LEU A 156 4.62 9.64 -35.24
N LYS A 157 4.77 9.44 -33.93
CA LYS A 157 4.85 8.14 -33.27
C LYS A 157 4.18 8.21 -31.91
N ASP A 158 3.72 7.06 -31.43
CA ASP A 158 3.28 6.91 -30.05
C ASP A 158 4.49 7.18 -29.14
N PRO A 159 4.41 8.19 -28.25
CA PRO A 159 5.48 8.45 -27.29
C PRO A 159 5.63 7.35 -26.24
N GLY A 160 4.64 6.45 -26.08
CA GLY A 160 4.66 5.36 -25.11
C GLY A 160 4.59 5.88 -23.67
N LEU A 161 3.65 6.80 -23.39
CA LEU A 161 3.49 7.42 -22.08
C LEU A 161 3.17 6.38 -21.01
N ILE A 162 4.03 6.30 -19.99
CA ILE A 162 3.86 5.48 -18.79
C ILE A 162 3.85 6.41 -17.59
N VAL A 163 2.80 6.28 -16.76
CA VAL A 163 2.67 7.02 -15.51
C VAL A 163 2.46 6.03 -14.37
N ARG A 164 3.31 6.10 -13.36
CA ARG A 164 3.20 5.30 -12.14
C ARG A 164 3.32 6.19 -10.92
N VAL A 165 2.39 6.05 -9.98
CA VAL A 165 2.46 6.73 -8.68
C VAL A 165 2.99 5.74 -7.66
N ILE A 166 4.05 6.12 -6.95
CA ILE A 166 4.81 5.27 -6.03
C ILE A 166 4.77 5.93 -4.66
N ARG A 167 4.38 5.17 -3.63
CA ARG A 167 4.33 5.65 -2.26
C ARG A 167 5.73 6.06 -1.83
N ASP A 168 5.86 7.26 -1.30
CA ASP A 168 7.12 7.68 -0.72
C ASP A 168 7.27 7.06 0.68
N PRO A 169 8.41 6.41 1.01
CA PRO A 169 8.57 5.73 2.30
C PRO A 169 8.50 6.66 3.52
N MET A 170 8.73 7.96 3.34
CA MET A 170 8.71 8.93 4.44
C MET A 170 7.33 9.57 4.59
N HIS A 171 6.83 10.16 3.50
CA HIS A 171 5.51 10.78 3.38
C HIS A 171 5.24 11.19 1.92
N GLY A 172 3.97 11.16 1.51
CA GLY A 172 3.53 11.62 0.20
C GLY A 172 3.74 10.57 -0.88
N TRP A 173 3.80 11.01 -2.14
CA TRP A 173 3.90 10.13 -3.30
C TRP A 173 4.88 10.69 -4.31
N ASN A 174 5.57 9.81 -5.03
CA ASN A 174 6.36 10.16 -6.19
C ASN A 174 5.60 9.73 -7.44
N ILE A 175 5.58 10.55 -8.48
CA ILE A 175 5.16 10.13 -9.81
C ILE A 175 6.40 9.82 -10.60
N PHE A 176 6.41 8.66 -11.25
CA PHE A 176 7.34 8.32 -12.30
C PHE A 176 6.64 8.50 -13.65
N ILE A 177 7.22 9.34 -14.52
CA ILE A 177 6.76 9.57 -15.89
C ILE A 177 7.86 9.12 -16.84
N ASP A 178 7.51 8.25 -17.76
CA ASP A 178 8.36 7.85 -18.88
C ASP A 178 7.58 7.94 -20.19
N ALA A 179 8.27 8.28 -21.27
CA ALA A 179 7.72 8.38 -22.60
C ALA A 179 8.87 8.12 -23.57
N ALA A 180 9.15 6.84 -23.83
CA ALA A 180 10.40 6.39 -24.44
C ALA A 180 10.69 7.01 -25.81
N GLU A 181 9.66 7.37 -26.58
CA GLU A 181 9.80 7.99 -27.90
C GLU A 181 9.58 9.51 -27.86
N PHE A 182 9.52 10.12 -26.67
CA PHE A 182 9.35 11.57 -26.48
C PHE A 182 10.62 12.22 -25.90
N ASP A 183 11.06 13.29 -26.55
CA ASP A 183 12.21 14.08 -26.10
C ASP A 183 11.74 15.19 -25.13
N PHE A 184 11.88 14.95 -23.82
CA PHE A 184 11.55 15.93 -22.77
C PHE A 184 12.45 17.19 -22.78
N SER A 185 13.46 17.28 -23.67
CA SER A 185 14.11 18.57 -23.94
C SER A 185 13.30 19.47 -24.87
N LYS A 186 12.31 18.91 -25.58
CA LYS A 186 11.44 19.59 -26.56
C LYS A 186 9.96 19.59 -26.14
N GLY A 187 9.71 19.44 -24.86
CA GLY A 187 8.36 19.44 -24.30
C GLY A 187 8.35 18.97 -22.85
N TRP A 188 7.15 18.70 -22.33
CA TRP A 188 6.93 18.40 -20.92
C TRP A 188 5.60 17.66 -20.73
N ALA A 189 5.48 16.98 -19.59
CA ALA A 189 4.23 16.40 -19.14
C ALA A 189 3.49 17.39 -18.23
N GLU A 190 2.28 17.78 -18.62
CA GLU A 190 1.37 18.53 -17.77
C GLU A 190 0.81 17.64 -16.69
N LEU A 191 0.88 18.12 -15.45
CA LEU A 191 0.30 17.48 -14.30
C LEU A 191 -0.97 18.21 -13.88
N SER A 192 -2.09 17.48 -13.80
CA SER A 192 -3.33 17.98 -13.24
C SER A 192 -3.84 17.07 -12.12
N ILE A 193 -4.23 17.67 -10.99
CA ILE A 193 -4.86 16.96 -9.85
C ILE A 193 -6.31 17.43 -9.73
N ASN A 194 -7.26 16.50 -9.79
CA ASN A 194 -8.69 16.78 -9.79
C ASN A 194 -9.09 17.79 -10.90
N GLY A 195 -8.46 17.68 -12.07
CA GLY A 195 -8.69 18.58 -13.22
C GLY A 195 -8.10 19.98 -13.07
N GLN A 196 -7.39 20.27 -11.97
CA GLN A 196 -6.67 21.54 -11.80
C GLN A 196 -5.21 21.35 -12.16
N PHE A 197 -4.69 22.22 -13.03
CA PHE A 197 -3.25 22.30 -13.33
C PHE A 197 -2.42 22.43 -12.05
N ARG A 198 -1.38 21.61 -11.94
CA ARG A 198 -0.44 21.59 -10.79
C ARG A 198 0.99 21.85 -11.19
N GLY A 199 1.36 21.60 -12.44
CA GLY A 199 2.70 21.94 -12.89
C GLY A 199 3.13 21.18 -14.13
N ARG A 200 4.43 21.31 -14.42
CA ARG A 200 5.10 20.69 -15.56
C ARG A 200 6.16 19.72 -15.04
N VAL A 201 6.23 18.53 -15.63
CA VAL A 201 7.22 17.49 -15.29
C VAL A 201 8.00 17.12 -16.55
N TYR A 202 9.30 16.93 -16.43
CA TYR A 202 10.21 16.72 -17.56
C TYR A 202 10.72 15.27 -17.60
N GLY A 203 9.81 14.32 -17.37
CA GLY A 203 10.11 12.90 -17.20
C GLY A 203 10.69 12.55 -15.82
N GLY A 204 10.94 11.26 -15.60
CA GLY A 204 11.56 10.74 -14.38
C GLY A 204 10.67 10.87 -13.14
N TYR A 205 11.29 11.06 -11.97
CA TYR A 205 10.61 11.14 -10.68
C TYR A 205 10.24 12.57 -10.32
N HIS A 206 9.00 12.79 -9.90
CA HIS A 206 8.50 14.04 -9.36
C HIS A 206 7.77 13.81 -8.04
N TYR A 207 8.14 14.56 -6.99
CA TYR A 207 7.53 14.41 -5.67
C TYR A 207 6.24 15.22 -5.54
N LEU A 208 5.18 14.59 -5.03
CA LEU A 208 3.91 15.19 -4.67
C LEU A 208 3.65 15.05 -3.17
N ALA A 209 3.79 16.16 -2.44
CA ALA A 209 3.62 16.19 -0.99
C ALA A 209 2.16 16.03 -0.54
N ASP A 210 1.24 16.69 -1.25
CA ASP A 210 -0.16 16.84 -0.84
C ASP A 210 -1.15 15.99 -1.66
N PHE A 211 -0.64 15.11 -2.53
CA PHE A 211 -1.47 14.22 -3.33
C PHE A 211 -1.92 13.01 -2.50
N LEU A 212 -3.22 12.74 -2.51
CA LEU A 212 -3.82 11.59 -1.82
C LEU A 212 -4.51 10.69 -2.83
N PRO A 213 -3.88 9.59 -3.30
CA PRO A 213 -4.44 8.69 -4.31
C PRO A 213 -5.85 8.19 -4.01
N GLU A 214 -6.19 8.03 -2.73
CA GLU A 214 -7.50 7.55 -2.30
C GLU A 214 -8.63 8.59 -2.50
N ARG A 215 -8.29 9.87 -2.69
CA ARG A 215 -9.24 10.99 -2.80
C ARG A 215 -9.11 11.77 -4.09
N ASP A 216 -7.91 11.82 -4.65
CA ASP A 216 -7.54 12.65 -5.78
C ASP A 216 -7.41 11.82 -7.06
N SER A 217 -7.81 12.41 -8.19
CA SER A 217 -7.47 11.90 -9.52
C SER A 217 -6.25 12.63 -10.06
N LEU A 218 -5.45 11.91 -10.83
CA LEU A 218 -4.27 12.44 -11.51
C LEU A 218 -4.45 12.31 -13.02
N THR A 219 -4.19 13.40 -13.74
CA THR A 219 -4.13 13.41 -15.20
C THR A 219 -2.75 13.90 -15.60
N VAL A 220 -2.12 13.18 -16.53
CA VAL A 220 -0.86 13.55 -17.15
C VAL A 220 -1.07 13.66 -18.65
N ASN A 221 -0.71 14.79 -19.26
CA ASN A 221 -0.81 14.99 -20.70
C ASN A 221 0.53 15.47 -21.27
N ILE A 222 0.95 14.97 -22.42
CA ILE A 222 2.18 15.45 -23.06
C ILE A 222 1.92 16.76 -23.80
N ARG A 223 2.81 17.73 -23.58
CA ARG A 223 2.85 19.00 -24.29
C ARG A 223 4.20 19.22 -24.94
N ASP A 224 4.22 19.91 -26.06
CA ASP A 224 5.46 20.30 -26.73
C ASP A 224 6.12 21.54 -26.10
N GLU A 225 7.23 21.97 -26.70
CA GLU A 225 8.02 23.12 -26.23
C GLU A 225 7.23 24.43 -26.18
N GLU A 226 6.26 24.60 -27.09
CA GLU A 226 5.41 25.77 -27.05
C GLU A 226 4.29 25.65 -26.00
N GLY A 227 3.94 24.43 -25.58
CA GLY A 227 2.84 24.13 -24.66
C GLY A 227 1.55 23.59 -25.32
N ARG A 228 1.60 23.20 -26.60
CA ARG A 228 0.47 22.57 -27.31
C ARG A 228 0.19 21.21 -26.73
N VAL A 229 -1.07 20.81 -26.67
CA VAL A 229 -1.43 19.41 -26.36
C VAL A 229 -0.92 18.53 -27.49
N CYS A 230 -0.10 17.53 -27.16
CA CYS A 230 0.35 16.55 -28.12
C CYS A 230 -0.73 15.49 -28.34
N LEU A 231 -1.00 15.17 -29.60
CA LEU A 231 -1.91 14.13 -30.04
C LEU A 231 -1.13 12.97 -30.65
N PHE A 232 -1.67 11.76 -30.54
CA PHE A 232 -1.27 10.60 -31.31
C PHE A 232 -2.53 9.88 -31.80
N ASP A 233 -2.58 9.56 -33.10
CA ASP A 233 -3.76 9.03 -33.78
C ASP A 233 -5.02 9.92 -33.54
N GLY A 234 -4.83 11.24 -33.50
CA GLY A 234 -5.89 12.22 -33.28
C GLY A 234 -6.47 12.25 -31.86
N MET A 235 -5.86 11.56 -30.90
CA MET A 235 -6.24 11.59 -29.48
C MET A 235 -5.14 12.24 -28.63
N PRO A 236 -5.47 13.00 -27.58
CA PRO A 236 -4.47 13.51 -26.65
C PRO A 236 -3.62 12.37 -26.08
N VAL A 237 -2.30 12.57 -26.07
CA VAL A 237 -1.39 11.66 -25.35
C VAL A 237 -1.56 11.93 -23.87
N GLU A 238 -2.46 11.18 -23.25
CA GLU A 238 -2.81 11.35 -21.84
C GLU A 238 -2.90 10.03 -21.08
N GLU A 239 -2.61 10.10 -19.79
CA GLU A 239 -2.86 9.03 -18.83
C GLU A 239 -3.68 9.60 -17.67
N ILE A 240 -4.85 8.99 -17.43
CA ILE A 240 -5.77 9.38 -16.36
C ILE A 240 -5.78 8.29 -15.30
N LEU A 241 -5.16 8.59 -14.17
CA LEU A 241 -5.16 7.74 -13.00
C LEU A 241 -6.30 8.19 -12.07
N GLY A 242 -7.39 7.43 -12.09
CA GLY A 242 -8.50 7.62 -11.16
C GLY A 242 -8.09 7.39 -9.69
N LYS A 243 -9.04 7.58 -8.77
CA LYS A 243 -8.82 7.38 -7.33
C LYS A 243 -8.48 5.91 -7.02
N ALA A 244 -7.40 5.66 -6.29
CA ALA A 244 -6.95 4.34 -5.86
C ALA A 244 -7.37 4.08 -4.40
N HIS A 245 -8.68 3.93 -4.19
CA HIS A 245 -9.27 3.78 -2.85
C HIS A 245 -8.70 2.58 -2.07
N GLN A 246 -8.21 1.54 -2.74
CA GLN A 246 -7.64 0.34 -2.12
C GLN A 246 -6.42 0.67 -1.26
N LEU A 247 -5.62 1.66 -1.67
CA LEU A 247 -4.35 2.01 -1.02
C LEU A 247 -4.53 2.51 0.41
N ARG A 248 -5.73 2.96 0.79
CA ARG A 248 -6.05 3.39 2.16
C ARG A 248 -6.03 2.25 3.19
N TRP A 249 -6.15 1.00 2.72
CA TRP A 249 -6.19 -0.18 3.57
C TRP A 249 -4.80 -0.72 3.88
N PHE A 250 -3.82 -0.45 3.01
CA PHE A 250 -2.44 -0.89 3.23
C PHE A 250 -1.75 -0.09 4.32
N ALA A 251 -0.94 -0.77 5.12
CA ALA A 251 -0.19 -0.18 6.22
C ALA A 251 0.61 1.04 5.77
N SER A 252 0.52 2.15 6.51
CA SER A 252 1.24 3.40 6.23
C SER A 252 2.66 3.43 6.81
N GLY A 253 3.02 2.41 7.59
CA GLY A 253 4.35 2.17 8.11
C GLY A 253 4.44 0.77 8.70
N LEU A 254 5.62 0.17 8.60
CA LEU A 254 5.93 -1.15 9.15
C LEU A 254 7.05 -0.97 10.18
N ASN A 255 6.93 -1.64 11.32
CA ASN A 255 7.95 -1.64 12.36
C ASN A 255 8.36 -3.08 12.64
N THR A 256 9.66 -3.35 12.73
CA THR A 256 10.11 -4.66 13.21
C THR A 256 9.70 -4.86 14.66
N HIS A 257 9.23 -6.07 14.96
CA HIS A 257 9.01 -6.51 16.33
C HIS A 257 10.34 -6.55 17.11
N PRO A 258 10.42 -6.07 18.37
CA PRO A 258 11.68 -6.01 19.12
C PRO A 258 12.44 -7.34 19.24
N ILE A 259 11.72 -8.46 19.30
CA ILE A 259 12.32 -9.81 19.33
C ILE A 259 12.92 -10.15 17.97
N ASN A 260 12.23 -9.84 16.87
CA ASN A 260 12.75 -10.06 15.51
C ASN A 260 14.05 -9.27 15.31
N ARG A 261 14.09 -8.00 15.75
CA ARG A 261 15.32 -7.18 15.71
C ARG A 261 16.47 -7.81 16.48
N ARG A 262 16.19 -8.26 17.71
CA ARG A 262 17.18 -8.90 18.58
C ARG A 262 17.74 -10.18 17.98
N ASN A 263 16.90 -10.90 17.23
CA ASN A 263 17.27 -12.11 16.52
C ASN A 263 17.94 -11.85 15.16
N GLY A 264 18.21 -10.59 14.81
CA GLY A 264 18.93 -10.22 13.59
C GLY A 264 18.10 -10.22 12.32
N LEU A 265 16.77 -10.27 12.40
CA LEU A 265 15.92 -10.10 11.22
C LEU A 265 15.98 -8.64 10.74
N PRO A 266 16.00 -8.42 9.41
CA PRO A 266 15.96 -7.06 8.87
C PRO A 266 14.61 -6.38 9.18
N GLU A 267 14.56 -5.06 8.97
CA GLU A 267 13.30 -4.34 9.09
C GLU A 267 12.29 -4.81 8.01
N PRO A 268 10.99 -4.91 8.31
CA PRO A 268 9.97 -5.21 7.33
C PRO A 268 9.87 -4.07 6.32
N GLU A 269 9.83 -4.42 5.04
CA GLU A 269 9.76 -3.47 3.93
C GLU A 269 8.54 -3.75 3.07
N MET A 270 7.81 -2.69 2.72
CA MET A 270 6.74 -2.73 1.73
C MET A 270 6.74 -1.44 0.92
N GLU A 271 6.79 -1.60 -0.41
CA GLU A 271 6.61 -0.52 -1.37
C GLU A 271 5.27 -0.71 -2.07
N LEU A 272 4.51 0.38 -2.19
CA LEU A 272 3.26 0.40 -2.92
C LEU A 272 3.35 1.34 -4.10
N ALA A 273 2.87 0.89 -5.25
CA ALA A 273 2.69 1.76 -6.40
C ALA A 273 1.36 1.46 -7.08
N TYR A 274 0.90 2.35 -7.95
CA TYR A 274 -0.23 2.07 -8.83
C TYR A 274 -0.11 2.82 -10.16
N ASP A 275 -0.72 2.26 -11.18
CA ASP A 275 -1.00 2.93 -12.46
C ASP A 275 -2.51 2.92 -12.73
N LYS A 276 -2.94 3.22 -13.96
CA LYS A 276 -4.36 3.27 -14.31
C LYS A 276 -5.13 1.99 -13.98
N GLU A 277 -4.49 0.82 -14.05
CA GLU A 277 -5.17 -0.49 -13.98
C GLU A 277 -4.72 -1.33 -12.79
N THR A 278 -3.50 -1.14 -12.29
CA THR A 278 -2.84 -2.08 -11.39
C THR A 278 -2.33 -1.39 -10.14
N ILE A 279 -2.48 -2.06 -9.00
CA ILE A 279 -1.72 -1.81 -7.77
C ILE A 279 -0.55 -2.78 -7.72
N TYR A 280 0.62 -2.27 -7.41
CA TYR A 280 1.85 -3.02 -7.24
C TYR A 280 2.19 -3.05 -5.75
N VAL A 281 2.46 -4.25 -5.24
CA VAL A 281 2.89 -4.46 -3.86
C VAL A 281 4.21 -5.20 -3.89
N ASN A 282 5.28 -4.53 -3.49
CA ASN A 282 6.59 -5.15 -3.30
C ASN A 282 6.85 -5.28 -1.80
N SER A 283 7.39 -6.41 -1.36
CA SER A 283 7.65 -6.66 0.07
C SER A 283 8.81 -7.61 0.28
N ASN A 284 9.49 -7.46 1.42
CA ASN A 284 10.54 -8.41 1.85
C ASN A 284 10.01 -9.61 2.65
N GLY A 285 8.70 -9.70 2.90
CA GLY A 285 8.08 -10.85 3.56
C GLY A 285 8.38 -11.00 5.05
N ILE A 286 9.02 -10.01 5.68
CA ILE A 286 9.32 -10.04 7.11
C ILE A 286 8.10 -9.55 7.91
N PRO A 287 7.63 -10.30 8.94
CA PRO A 287 6.47 -9.91 9.72
C PRO A 287 6.77 -8.74 10.68
N THR A 288 5.75 -7.89 10.88
CA THR A 288 5.75 -6.81 11.87
C THR A 288 5.46 -7.29 13.30
N PHE A 289 4.99 -8.53 13.45
CA PHE A 289 4.77 -9.24 14.71
C PHE A 289 5.92 -10.22 14.99
N GLN A 290 5.97 -10.79 16.19
CA GLN A 290 7.01 -11.75 16.54
C GLN A 290 6.97 -12.95 15.58
N PHE A 291 8.09 -13.24 14.92
CA PHE A 291 8.22 -14.51 14.22
C PHE A 291 8.47 -15.63 15.22
N VAL A 292 7.69 -16.71 15.13
CA VAL A 292 7.89 -17.94 15.89
C VAL A 292 8.06 -19.08 14.89
N GLN A 293 9.25 -19.69 14.88
CA GLN A 293 9.55 -20.76 13.96
C GLN A 293 8.80 -22.05 14.35
N GLN A 294 7.92 -22.52 13.47
CA GLN A 294 7.16 -23.78 13.63
C GLN A 294 7.69 -24.92 12.75
N THR A 295 8.37 -24.59 11.66
CA THR A 295 8.94 -25.57 10.73
C THR A 295 10.46 -25.61 10.85
N PRO A 296 11.14 -26.63 10.30
CA PRO A 296 12.60 -26.64 10.25
C PRO A 296 13.23 -25.52 9.40
N ASN A 297 12.43 -24.80 8.59
CA ASN A 297 12.91 -23.78 7.68
C ASN A 297 13.02 -22.42 8.40
N PRO A 298 14.19 -21.77 8.43
CA PRO A 298 14.33 -20.43 8.99
C PRO A 298 13.60 -19.40 8.11
N ILE A 299 13.22 -18.25 8.67
CA ILE A 299 12.70 -17.13 7.88
C ILE A 299 13.84 -16.41 7.13
N GLU A 300 13.60 -16.07 5.87
CA GLU A 300 14.52 -15.31 5.04
C GLU A 300 13.78 -14.16 4.33
N PRO A 301 14.43 -12.99 4.14
CA PRO A 301 13.86 -11.91 3.34
C PRO A 301 13.63 -12.36 1.90
N GLN A 302 12.48 -12.01 1.36
CA GLN A 302 12.07 -12.34 0.00
C GLN A 302 12.15 -11.12 -0.93
N ILE A 303 11.97 -11.34 -2.22
CA ILE A 303 11.74 -10.26 -3.20
C ILE A 303 10.34 -10.49 -3.78
N ASN A 304 9.33 -10.17 -2.98
CA ASN A 304 7.95 -10.35 -3.42
C ASN A 304 7.54 -9.20 -4.32
N GLN A 305 6.86 -9.53 -5.42
CA GLN A 305 6.32 -8.57 -6.38
C GLN A 305 4.94 -9.04 -6.82
N TRP A 306 3.90 -8.38 -6.34
CA TRP A 306 2.52 -8.71 -6.67
C TRP A 306 1.84 -7.58 -7.43
N LYS A 307 0.94 -7.97 -8.32
CA LYS A 307 0.07 -7.08 -9.08
C LYS A 307 -1.38 -7.40 -8.73
N ILE A 308 -2.15 -6.36 -8.43
CA ILE A 308 -3.54 -6.47 -8.01
C ILE A 308 -4.36 -5.57 -8.93
N PRO A 309 -5.35 -6.10 -9.68
CA PRO A 309 -6.25 -5.29 -10.49
C PRO A 309 -6.99 -4.24 -9.65
N ARG A 310 -7.06 -3.00 -10.14
CA ARG A 310 -7.80 -1.91 -9.50
C ARG A 310 -9.31 -2.00 -9.72
N PHE A 311 -9.71 -2.64 -10.81
CA PHE A 311 -11.10 -2.73 -11.24
C PHE A 311 -11.41 -4.18 -11.58
N PRO A 312 -11.51 -5.06 -10.57
CA PRO A 312 -11.71 -6.48 -10.80
C PRO A 312 -13.04 -6.74 -11.51
N VAL A 313 -12.98 -7.54 -12.59
CA VAL A 313 -14.13 -7.91 -13.42
C VAL A 313 -14.49 -9.36 -13.13
N VAL A 314 -15.77 -9.65 -12.92
CA VAL A 314 -16.23 -11.02 -12.63
C VAL A 314 -15.92 -11.95 -13.81
N ALA A 315 -15.22 -13.04 -13.53
CA ALA A 315 -14.86 -14.05 -14.51
C ALA A 315 -16.10 -14.77 -15.07
N LYS A 316 -16.05 -15.09 -16.37
CA LYS A 316 -17.07 -15.92 -17.03
C LYS A 316 -17.04 -17.37 -16.53
N GLU A 317 -15.84 -17.87 -16.25
CA GLU A 317 -15.59 -19.20 -15.69
C GLU A 317 -14.69 -19.06 -14.47
N LEU A 318 -15.08 -19.67 -13.36
CA LEU A 318 -14.34 -19.57 -12.10
C LEU A 318 -13.09 -20.45 -12.15
N GLN A 319 -11.95 -19.87 -11.77
CA GLN A 319 -10.69 -20.58 -11.70
C GLN A 319 -10.41 -21.02 -10.26
N GLN A 320 -10.07 -22.29 -10.06
CA GLN A 320 -9.55 -22.77 -8.77
C GLN A 320 -8.26 -22.03 -8.43
N ILE A 321 -8.11 -21.58 -7.17
CA ILE A 321 -6.84 -21.00 -6.74
C ILE A 321 -5.72 -22.04 -6.85
N PRO A 322 -4.46 -21.64 -7.09
CA PRO A 322 -3.36 -22.58 -7.09
C PRO A 322 -3.27 -23.30 -5.74
N LEU A 323 -3.00 -24.61 -5.76
CA LEU A 323 -2.81 -25.42 -4.56
C LEU A 323 -1.56 -25.00 -3.77
N LEU A 324 -0.59 -24.35 -4.43
CA LEU A 324 0.65 -23.90 -3.83
C LEU A 324 1.00 -22.51 -4.33
N GLY A 325 1.57 -21.69 -3.45
CA GLY A 325 1.97 -20.33 -3.75
C GLY A 325 0.90 -19.30 -3.42
N THR A 326 1.23 -18.03 -3.71
CA THR A 326 0.41 -16.88 -3.30
C THR A 326 -0.92 -16.83 -4.04
N VAL A 327 -1.98 -16.61 -3.27
CA VAL A 327 -3.35 -16.40 -3.77
C VAL A 327 -3.89 -15.02 -3.42
N ALA A 328 -3.30 -14.39 -2.41
CA ALA A 328 -3.65 -13.05 -1.97
C ALA A 328 -2.50 -12.42 -1.18
N VAL A 329 -2.61 -11.11 -0.95
CA VAL A 329 -1.63 -10.31 -0.21
C VAL A 329 -2.33 -9.56 0.90
N LEU A 330 -1.83 -9.67 2.12
CA LEU A 330 -2.32 -8.90 3.26
C LEU A 330 -1.96 -7.42 3.12
N THR A 331 -2.73 -6.56 3.77
CA THR A 331 -2.51 -5.10 3.80
C THR A 331 -1.19 -4.68 4.45
N VAL A 332 -0.52 -5.62 5.14
CA VAL A 332 0.82 -5.48 5.72
C VAL A 332 1.94 -6.01 4.81
N GLY A 333 1.62 -6.45 3.58
CA GLY A 333 2.61 -6.90 2.60
C GLY A 333 3.08 -8.35 2.80
N LEU A 334 2.27 -9.22 3.41
CA LEU A 334 2.59 -10.64 3.59
C LEU A 334 1.68 -11.52 2.72
N PRO A 335 2.18 -12.62 2.16
CA PRO A 335 1.40 -13.50 1.28
C PRO A 335 0.44 -14.41 2.05
N ILE A 336 -0.72 -14.65 1.45
CA ILE A 336 -1.64 -15.74 1.81
C ILE A 336 -1.53 -16.81 0.73
N TYR A 337 -1.38 -18.07 1.13
CA TYR A 337 -1.38 -19.23 0.24
C TYR A 337 -2.73 -19.96 0.31
N GLY A 338 -2.93 -20.95 -0.56
CA GLY A 338 -4.06 -21.87 -0.44
C GLY A 338 -4.03 -22.60 0.92
N PRO A 339 -5.15 -23.15 1.40
CA PRO A 339 -5.29 -23.74 2.74
C PRO A 339 -4.58 -25.10 2.92
N ASN A 340 -3.76 -25.54 1.96
CA ASN A 340 -3.02 -26.80 2.01
C ASN A 340 -1.50 -26.56 1.95
N GLU A 341 -0.74 -27.47 2.58
CA GLU A 341 0.73 -27.55 2.44
C GLU A 341 1.13 -28.24 1.12
N ALA A 342 2.41 -28.22 0.80
CA ALA A 342 3.04 -29.09 -0.19
C ALA A 342 3.05 -30.58 0.24
N GLN A 343 3.83 -31.40 -0.48
CA GLN A 343 3.85 -32.85 -0.34
C GLN A 343 4.33 -33.37 1.04
N HIS A 344 5.12 -32.58 1.77
CA HIS A 344 5.78 -33.00 3.00
C HIS A 344 5.44 -32.05 4.15
N PRO A 345 5.28 -32.56 5.40
CA PRO A 345 5.34 -33.97 5.81
C PRO A 345 4.07 -34.76 5.46
N HIS A 346 2.93 -34.07 5.28
CA HIS A 346 1.63 -34.66 5.01
C HIS A 346 1.08 -34.10 3.70
N PRO A 347 0.92 -34.93 2.68
CA PRO A 347 0.73 -34.45 1.32
C PRO A 347 -0.57 -33.68 1.17
N PHE A 348 -0.46 -32.40 0.79
CA PHE A 348 -1.59 -31.51 0.56
C PHE A 348 -2.57 -31.46 1.74
N GLY A 349 -2.05 -31.66 2.95
CA GLY A 349 -2.80 -31.57 4.19
C GLY A 349 -3.04 -30.12 4.61
N ASP A 350 -3.97 -29.94 5.52
CA ASP A 350 -4.29 -28.65 6.14
C ASP A 350 -3.28 -28.29 7.23
N PRO A 351 -2.48 -27.21 7.07
CA PRO A 351 -1.49 -26.77 8.06
C PRO A 351 -2.07 -26.41 9.43
N TYR A 352 -3.31 -25.92 9.45
CA TYR A 352 -3.98 -25.55 10.69
C TYR A 352 -4.34 -26.80 11.49
N ILE A 353 -4.95 -27.80 10.85
CA ILE A 353 -5.27 -29.09 11.48
C ILE A 353 -4.01 -29.84 11.89
N ASN A 354 -2.95 -29.76 11.09
CA ASN A 354 -1.68 -30.43 11.35
C ASN A 354 -0.80 -29.70 12.38
N GLU A 355 -1.26 -28.60 12.98
CA GLU A 355 -0.59 -27.85 14.05
C GLU A 355 0.82 -27.36 13.67
N VAL A 356 1.01 -26.94 12.40
CA VAL A 356 2.31 -26.45 11.90
C VAL A 356 2.33 -24.94 11.64
N LEU A 357 1.33 -24.21 12.15
CA LEU A 357 1.20 -22.76 12.04
C LEU A 357 1.56 -22.07 13.36
N ASP A 358 2.07 -20.85 13.28
CA ASP A 358 2.35 -20.03 14.45
C ASP A 358 1.07 -19.40 15.01
N PHE A 359 1.22 -18.58 16.06
CA PHE A 359 0.09 -17.93 16.72
C PHE A 359 -0.67 -16.93 15.83
N CYS A 360 -0.03 -16.44 14.76
CA CYS A 360 -0.69 -15.61 13.75
C CYS A 360 -1.25 -16.43 12.58
N HIS A 361 -1.12 -17.75 12.64
CA HIS A 361 -1.54 -18.72 11.65
C HIS A 361 -0.76 -18.68 10.33
N GLY A 362 0.53 -18.34 10.39
CA GLY A 362 1.45 -18.51 9.28
C GLY A 362 2.66 -19.36 9.66
N HIS A 363 3.47 -19.67 8.67
CA HIS A 363 4.75 -20.38 8.87
C HIS A 363 5.69 -20.17 7.68
N THR A 364 6.88 -20.76 7.74
CA THR A 364 7.91 -20.68 6.71
C THR A 364 7.99 -21.93 5.84
N ALA A 365 7.98 -21.73 4.52
CA ALA A 365 8.28 -22.78 3.54
C ALA A 365 9.79 -22.94 3.31
N GLY A 366 10.17 -23.88 2.44
CA GLY A 366 11.57 -24.26 2.19
C GLY A 366 12.47 -23.16 1.62
N ARG A 367 11.91 -22.04 1.16
CA ARG A 367 12.68 -20.86 0.72
C ARG A 367 12.79 -19.77 1.80
N GLY A 368 12.35 -20.09 3.02
CA GLY A 368 12.26 -19.16 4.14
C GLY A 368 11.17 -18.11 3.99
N ASP A 369 10.25 -18.28 3.04
CA ASP A 369 9.12 -17.40 2.82
C ASP A 369 8.03 -17.65 3.87
N TYR A 370 7.77 -16.64 4.70
CA TYR A 370 6.67 -16.66 5.66
C TYR A 370 5.34 -16.36 4.95
N HIS A 371 4.33 -17.20 5.15
CA HIS A 371 3.02 -17.09 4.52
C HIS A 371 1.90 -17.64 5.40
N PHE A 372 0.67 -17.25 5.10
CA PHE A 372 -0.53 -17.64 5.85
C PHE A 372 -1.33 -18.72 5.12
N HIS A 373 -1.89 -19.66 5.88
CA HIS A 373 -2.85 -20.65 5.39
C HIS A 373 -4.26 -20.48 5.97
N TYR A 374 -4.37 -19.72 7.07
CA TYR A 374 -5.61 -19.44 7.79
C TYR A 374 -5.73 -17.93 8.03
N ALA A 375 -6.88 -17.49 8.54
CA ALA A 375 -7.13 -16.10 8.94
C ALA A 375 -6.00 -15.54 9.85
N PRO A 376 -5.41 -14.37 9.54
CA PRO A 376 -4.33 -13.76 10.32
C PRO A 376 -4.87 -13.07 11.58
N THR A 377 -5.38 -13.85 12.54
CA THR A 377 -6.08 -13.35 13.73
C THR A 377 -5.26 -12.38 14.57
N CYS A 378 -3.93 -12.52 14.60
CA CYS A 378 -3.06 -11.60 15.32
C CYS A 378 -3.04 -10.16 14.74
N LEU A 379 -3.48 -10.00 13.49
CA LEU A 379 -3.59 -8.71 12.80
C LEU A 379 -5.00 -8.10 12.90
N LEU A 380 -5.95 -8.81 13.51
CA LEU A 380 -7.31 -8.33 13.70
C LEU A 380 -7.41 -7.53 14.99
N ASN A 381 -8.12 -6.41 14.91
CA ASN A 381 -8.40 -5.59 16.08
C ASN A 381 -9.47 -6.25 16.95
N THR A 382 -9.45 -5.94 18.23
CA THR A 382 -10.30 -6.59 19.23
C THR A 382 -11.44 -5.66 19.59
N PRO A 383 -12.70 -6.06 19.40
CA PRO A 383 -13.88 -5.30 19.83
C PRO A 383 -13.92 -5.17 21.34
N ASP A 384 -14.30 -3.99 21.83
CA ASP A 384 -14.89 -3.88 23.17
C ASP A 384 -16.38 -4.28 23.06
N GLY A 385 -16.79 -5.35 23.76
CA GLY A 385 -18.21 -5.72 23.87
C GLY A 385 -18.83 -6.41 22.65
N ASN A 386 -20.07 -6.06 22.32
CA ASN A 386 -20.98 -6.78 21.39
C ASN A 386 -20.99 -6.25 19.94
N GLU A 387 -20.06 -5.38 19.57
CA GLU A 387 -20.09 -4.67 18.27
C GLU A 387 -19.67 -5.58 17.10
N GLU A 388 -20.28 -5.36 15.92
CA GLU A 388 -19.95 -6.05 14.65
C GLU A 388 -18.77 -5.35 13.95
N HIS A 389 -17.76 -6.12 13.53
CA HIS A 389 -16.53 -5.57 12.95
C HIS A 389 -16.33 -6.01 11.50
N TYR A 390 -15.91 -5.06 10.68
CA TYR A 390 -15.48 -5.26 9.31
C TYR A 390 -14.07 -4.73 9.13
N ASN A 391 -13.15 -5.58 8.67
CA ASN A 391 -11.78 -5.15 8.38
C ASN A 391 -11.32 -5.74 7.04
N ILE A 392 -10.81 -4.90 6.14
CA ILE A 392 -10.07 -5.41 4.97
C ILE A 392 -8.68 -5.82 5.45
N VAL A 393 -8.43 -7.12 5.41
CA VAL A 393 -7.14 -7.70 5.83
C VAL A 393 -6.17 -7.85 4.67
N GLY A 394 -6.66 -7.85 3.43
CA GLY A 394 -5.86 -8.08 2.24
C GLY A 394 -6.67 -7.97 0.97
N PHE A 395 -5.99 -8.22 -0.13
CA PHE A 395 -6.57 -8.29 -1.47
C PHE A 395 -6.12 -9.58 -2.14
N SER A 396 -7.08 -10.24 -2.75
CA SER A 396 -6.85 -11.37 -3.65
C SER A 396 -6.12 -10.94 -4.92
N LEU A 397 -5.41 -11.87 -5.56
CA LEU A 397 -4.68 -11.56 -6.80
C LEU A 397 -5.60 -11.22 -7.98
N ASP A 398 -6.88 -11.61 -7.94
CA ASP A 398 -7.92 -11.18 -8.89
C ASP A 398 -8.55 -9.83 -8.52
N GLY A 399 -8.06 -9.14 -7.48
CA GLY A 399 -8.35 -7.73 -7.20
C GLY A 399 -9.47 -7.45 -6.20
N TYR A 400 -10.21 -8.46 -5.75
CA TYR A 400 -11.27 -8.28 -4.75
C TYR A 400 -10.72 -8.21 -3.32
N PRO A 401 -11.34 -7.39 -2.44
CA PRO A 401 -10.94 -7.31 -1.04
C PRO A 401 -11.24 -8.61 -0.28
N ILE A 402 -10.42 -8.89 0.73
CA ILE A 402 -10.62 -9.96 1.71
C ILE A 402 -11.01 -9.32 3.03
N VAL A 403 -12.19 -9.67 3.53
CA VAL A 403 -12.83 -9.03 4.67
C VAL A 403 -12.89 -10.00 5.85
N ALA A 404 -12.41 -9.56 7.01
CA ALA A 404 -12.73 -10.17 8.29
C ALA A 404 -14.04 -9.58 8.79
N HIS A 405 -15.04 -10.44 9.02
CA HIS A 405 -16.34 -10.06 9.54
C HIS A 405 -16.68 -10.90 10.78
N TYR A 406 -16.66 -10.27 11.96
CA TYR A 406 -16.69 -10.99 13.24
C TYR A 406 -17.27 -10.17 14.40
N LEU A 407 -17.64 -10.89 15.47
CA LEU A 407 -17.95 -10.38 16.80
C LEU A 407 -16.91 -10.91 17.81
N SER A 408 -16.71 -10.19 18.92
CA SER A 408 -15.99 -10.77 20.07
C SER A 408 -16.80 -11.90 20.70
N VAL A 409 -16.12 -12.97 21.11
CA VAL A 409 -16.73 -13.95 22.02
C VAL A 409 -16.69 -13.38 23.43
N LEU A 410 -17.84 -13.32 24.11
CA LEU A 410 -17.98 -12.67 25.41
C LEU A 410 -18.31 -13.66 26.53
N ASP A 411 -17.88 -13.33 27.75
CA ASP A 411 -18.32 -13.98 28.97
C ASP A 411 -19.72 -13.50 29.40
N ASN A 412 -20.23 -14.06 30.50
CA ASN A 412 -21.55 -13.70 31.03
C ASN A 412 -21.67 -12.23 31.48
N ASP A 413 -20.54 -11.56 31.73
CA ASP A 413 -20.47 -10.15 32.12
C ASP A 413 -20.29 -9.22 30.90
N GLY A 414 -20.29 -9.78 29.68
CA GLY A 414 -20.13 -9.05 28.43
C GLY A 414 -18.68 -8.63 28.14
N LYS A 415 -17.69 -9.29 28.76
CA LYS A 415 -16.27 -9.03 28.52
C LYS A 415 -15.69 -10.02 27.52
N PRO A 416 -14.76 -9.61 26.65
CA PRO A 416 -14.11 -10.53 25.71
C PRO A 416 -13.41 -11.70 26.42
N ILE A 417 -13.67 -12.91 25.94
CA ILE A 417 -12.99 -14.14 26.36
C ILE A 417 -11.65 -14.26 25.63
N LEU A 418 -10.60 -14.51 26.42
CA LEU A 418 -9.27 -14.83 25.92
C LEU A 418 -9.02 -16.34 25.99
N ASN A 419 -8.27 -16.88 25.02
CA ASN A 419 -7.78 -18.25 25.06
C ASN A 419 -6.64 -18.42 26.08
N ALA A 420 -6.11 -19.64 26.22
CA ALA A 420 -5.05 -19.97 27.17
C ALA A 420 -3.75 -19.16 26.96
N ASN A 421 -3.52 -18.64 25.75
CA ASN A 421 -2.37 -17.82 25.39
C ASN A 421 -2.65 -16.31 25.54
N GLY A 422 -3.85 -15.94 26.03
CA GLY A 422 -4.27 -14.55 26.18
C GLY A 422 -4.79 -13.89 24.89
N GLU A 423 -5.11 -14.68 23.87
CA GLU A 423 -5.59 -14.17 22.57
C GLU A 423 -7.11 -14.15 22.50
N PHE A 424 -7.65 -13.18 21.76
CA PHE A 424 -9.10 -13.02 21.63
C PHE A 424 -9.72 -14.14 20.81
N GLN A 425 -10.93 -14.52 21.22
CA GLN A 425 -11.75 -15.43 20.45
C GLN A 425 -12.73 -14.66 19.56
N PHE A 426 -12.85 -15.12 18.32
CA PHE A 426 -13.64 -14.49 17.28
C PHE A 426 -14.87 -15.34 16.97
N ASN A 427 -16.05 -14.74 17.02
CA ASN A 427 -17.26 -15.31 16.48
C ASN A 427 -17.39 -14.85 15.02
N TRP A 428 -16.92 -15.66 14.09
CA TRP A 428 -16.99 -15.39 12.66
C TRP A 428 -18.44 -15.29 12.19
N GLN A 429 -18.78 -14.23 11.47
CA GLN A 429 -20.16 -13.97 11.02
C GLN A 429 -20.45 -14.55 9.64
N GLU A 430 -19.45 -15.11 8.96
CA GLU A 430 -19.57 -15.68 7.63
C GLU A 430 -19.35 -17.19 7.68
N VAL A 431 -20.17 -17.91 6.91
CA VAL A 431 -20.23 -19.37 6.89
C VAL A 431 -19.95 -19.84 5.46
N SER A 432 -18.92 -20.66 5.31
CA SER A 432 -18.52 -21.24 4.04
C SER A 432 -19.59 -22.19 3.49
N GLY A 433 -19.57 -22.45 2.19
CA GLY A 433 -20.38 -23.49 1.58
C GLY A 433 -19.73 -24.87 1.54
N TYR A 434 -18.47 -25.01 1.93
CA TYR A 434 -17.75 -26.27 1.79
C TYR A 434 -18.03 -27.22 2.95
N GLU A 435 -18.29 -28.49 2.64
CA GLU A 435 -18.43 -29.55 3.64
C GLU A 435 -17.41 -30.66 3.42
N PRO A 436 -16.84 -31.21 4.50
CA PRO A 436 -15.95 -32.36 4.42
C PRO A 436 -16.71 -33.63 4.06
N SER A 437 -16.02 -34.58 3.44
CA SER A 437 -16.51 -35.96 3.29
C SER A 437 -16.75 -36.60 4.67
N GLU A 438 -17.66 -37.57 4.76
CA GLU A 438 -17.96 -38.25 6.02
C GLU A 438 -16.72 -38.91 6.65
N ASN A 439 -15.86 -39.50 5.83
CA ASN A 439 -14.61 -40.11 6.30
C ASN A 439 -13.66 -39.04 6.84
N TYR A 440 -13.47 -37.93 6.13
CA TYR A 440 -12.59 -36.87 6.59
C TYR A 440 -13.10 -36.24 7.90
N ARG A 441 -14.41 -36.02 8.01
CA ARG A 441 -15.05 -35.55 9.24
C ARG A 441 -14.76 -36.50 10.41
N ARG A 442 -15.08 -37.78 10.26
CA ARG A 442 -14.91 -38.79 11.31
C ARG A 442 -13.44 -38.99 11.71
N ASP A 443 -12.56 -39.12 10.73
CA ASP A 443 -11.20 -39.61 10.97
C ASP A 443 -10.23 -38.46 11.31
N VAL A 444 -10.40 -37.30 10.67
CA VAL A 444 -9.48 -36.15 10.80
C VAL A 444 -10.03 -35.06 11.71
N LEU A 445 -11.28 -34.62 11.52
CA LEU A 445 -11.83 -33.51 12.31
C LEU A 445 -12.28 -33.93 13.71
N GLU A 446 -12.88 -35.13 13.82
CA GLU A 446 -13.36 -35.71 15.09
C GLU A 446 -12.40 -36.75 15.67
N GLY A 447 -11.48 -37.26 14.84
CA GLY A 447 -10.52 -38.28 15.20
C GLY A 447 -9.15 -37.72 15.56
N GLN A 448 -8.12 -38.57 15.49
CA GLN A 448 -6.72 -38.21 15.73
C GLN A 448 -5.84 -38.46 14.49
N VAL A 449 -6.44 -38.51 13.30
CA VAL A 449 -5.70 -38.74 12.05
C VAL A 449 -5.24 -37.40 11.48
N THR A 450 -4.02 -37.37 10.97
CA THR A 450 -3.42 -36.22 10.30
C THR A 450 -4.15 -35.86 9.01
N SER A 451 -4.28 -34.57 8.71
CA SER A 451 -4.86 -34.10 7.45
C SER A 451 -3.94 -34.39 6.26
N THR A 452 -4.53 -34.93 5.18
CA THR A 452 -3.90 -35.09 3.85
C THR A 452 -4.94 -34.84 2.77
N TYR A 453 -4.52 -34.30 1.62
CA TYR A 453 -5.38 -34.02 0.46
C TYR A 453 -6.67 -33.26 0.84
N VAL A 454 -6.54 -32.17 1.61
CA VAL A 454 -7.69 -31.48 2.20
C VAL A 454 -8.68 -31.00 1.12
N TRP A 455 -8.21 -30.47 -0.01
CA TRP A 455 -9.08 -30.01 -1.09
C TRP A 455 -9.94 -31.12 -1.71
N GLU A 456 -9.43 -32.33 -1.83
CA GLU A 456 -10.17 -33.48 -2.38
C GLU A 456 -11.23 -33.99 -1.41
N ASN A 457 -11.06 -33.67 -0.12
CA ASN A 457 -11.95 -34.09 0.94
C ASN A 457 -13.07 -33.10 1.23
N TYR A 458 -13.06 -31.91 0.62
CA TYR A 458 -14.12 -30.91 0.77
C TYR A 458 -14.85 -30.66 -0.54
N ASN A 459 -16.17 -30.53 -0.46
CA ASN A 459 -17.00 -30.21 -1.62
C ASN A 459 -17.91 -29.03 -1.29
N TYR A 460 -18.07 -28.12 -2.25
CA TYR A 460 -19.01 -27.01 -2.11
C TYR A 460 -20.45 -27.52 -2.18
N GLN A 461 -21.23 -27.19 -1.16
CA GLN A 461 -22.64 -27.54 -1.00
C GLN A 461 -23.50 -26.27 -1.10
N PRO A 462 -24.09 -25.94 -2.26
CA PRO A 462 -24.88 -24.72 -2.42
C PRO A 462 -26.09 -24.65 -1.49
N GLY A 463 -26.61 -25.81 -1.08
CA GLY A 463 -27.73 -25.99 -0.16
C GLY A 463 -27.35 -26.19 1.31
N ARG A 464 -26.08 -26.00 1.69
CA ARG A 464 -25.65 -26.09 3.10
C ARG A 464 -26.44 -25.09 3.95
N GLU A 465 -27.03 -25.57 5.03
CA GLU A 465 -27.80 -24.74 5.96
C GLU A 465 -26.90 -23.68 6.60
N GLY A 466 -27.40 -22.44 6.72
CA GLY A 466 -26.67 -21.33 7.34
C GLY A 466 -25.52 -20.74 6.50
N ARG A 467 -25.19 -21.31 5.34
CA ARG A 467 -24.16 -20.79 4.42
C ARG A 467 -24.44 -19.33 4.06
N THR A 468 -23.40 -18.50 4.14
CA THR A 468 -23.44 -17.11 3.68
C THR A 468 -22.58 -16.86 2.43
N LEU A 469 -21.57 -17.70 2.20
CA LEU A 469 -20.57 -17.51 1.14
C LEU A 469 -20.78 -18.45 -0.05
N ASP A 470 -20.51 -17.97 -1.26
CA ASP A 470 -20.56 -18.72 -2.51
C ASP A 470 -19.37 -19.67 -2.69
N GLU A 471 -19.29 -20.33 -3.86
CA GLU A 471 -18.24 -21.34 -4.13
C GLU A 471 -16.82 -20.79 -4.19
N CYS A 472 -16.66 -19.46 -4.29
CA CYS A 472 -15.36 -18.81 -4.22
C CYS A 472 -14.94 -18.49 -2.77
N ASN A 473 -15.81 -18.78 -1.78
CA ASN A 473 -15.70 -18.35 -0.39
C ASN A 473 -15.80 -16.82 -0.20
N GLY A 474 -16.69 -16.20 -0.96
CA GLY A 474 -17.03 -14.79 -0.80
C GLY A 474 -18.51 -14.54 -1.05
N ARG A 475 -18.92 -13.27 -1.15
CA ARG A 475 -20.30 -12.92 -1.51
C ARG A 475 -20.39 -11.53 -2.11
N GLN A 476 -21.50 -11.29 -2.82
CA GLN A 476 -21.90 -9.94 -3.21
C GLN A 476 -22.14 -9.09 -1.94
N LEU A 477 -21.64 -7.86 -2.00
CA LEU A 477 -21.80 -6.86 -0.96
C LEU A 477 -23.17 -6.19 -1.09
N LYS A 478 -23.77 -5.83 0.04
CA LYS A 478 -25.15 -5.33 0.12
C LYS A 478 -25.31 -4.28 1.21
N GLU A 479 -26.46 -3.63 1.21
CA GLU A 479 -26.90 -2.85 2.36
C GLU A 479 -27.32 -3.78 3.50
N ARG A 480 -26.87 -3.45 4.72
CA ARG A 480 -27.21 -4.16 5.95
C ARG A 480 -27.83 -3.19 6.96
N ALA A 481 -28.87 -3.65 7.65
CA ALA A 481 -29.37 -2.95 8.82
C ALA A 481 -28.52 -3.33 10.03
N MET A 482 -27.94 -2.34 10.69
CA MET A 482 -27.15 -2.51 11.90
C MET A 482 -28.07 -2.62 13.13
N ALA A 483 -27.52 -3.09 14.26
CA ALA A 483 -28.27 -3.29 15.50
C ALA A 483 -28.90 -1.99 16.06
N ASP A 484 -28.32 -0.83 15.74
CA ASP A 484 -28.83 0.50 16.12
C ASP A 484 -29.88 1.08 15.15
N GLY A 485 -30.23 0.33 14.09
CA GLY A 485 -31.19 0.73 13.06
C GLY A 485 -30.60 1.57 11.92
N THR A 486 -29.29 1.84 11.93
CA THR A 486 -28.62 2.50 10.80
C THR A 486 -28.47 1.53 9.62
N ILE A 487 -28.38 2.07 8.40
CA ILE A 487 -28.10 1.29 7.20
C ILE A 487 -26.62 1.47 6.84
N PHE A 488 -25.91 0.35 6.78
CA PHE A 488 -24.53 0.27 6.32
C PHE A 488 -24.49 -0.29 4.89
N ASP A 489 -24.05 0.51 3.93
CA ASP A 489 -23.82 0.04 2.56
C ASP A 489 -22.39 -0.48 2.41
N GLU A 490 -22.24 -1.80 2.42
CA GLU A 490 -20.95 -2.46 2.23
C GLU A 490 -20.28 -2.06 0.91
N ARG A 491 -21.06 -1.81 -0.15
CA ARG A 491 -20.51 -1.48 -1.47
C ARG A 491 -19.90 -0.09 -1.48
N ASP A 492 -20.56 0.87 -0.86
CA ASP A 492 -20.02 2.22 -0.70
C ASP A 492 -18.80 2.21 0.22
N PHE A 493 -18.87 1.46 1.32
CA PHE A 493 -17.79 1.37 2.29
C PHE A 493 -16.54 0.74 1.68
N PHE A 494 -16.65 -0.43 1.04
CA PHE A 494 -15.50 -1.13 0.45
C PHE A 494 -15.12 -0.64 -0.94
N LYS A 495 -16.01 0.12 -1.62
CA LYS A 495 -15.90 0.49 -3.04
C LYS A 495 -15.72 -0.73 -3.96
N SER A 496 -16.43 -1.80 -3.62
CA SER A 496 -16.47 -3.06 -4.37
C SER A 496 -17.89 -3.62 -4.38
N ASN A 497 -18.22 -4.46 -5.37
CA ASN A 497 -19.49 -5.20 -5.40
C ASN A 497 -19.37 -6.60 -4.78
N TYR A 498 -18.16 -7.11 -4.62
CA TYR A 498 -17.88 -8.45 -4.10
C TYR A 498 -16.69 -8.41 -3.14
N ALA A 499 -16.69 -9.31 -2.17
CA ALA A 499 -15.54 -9.54 -1.31
C ALA A 499 -15.43 -11.03 -0.97
N TYR A 500 -14.20 -11.48 -0.77
CA TYR A 500 -13.91 -12.71 -0.06
C TYR A 500 -14.02 -12.47 1.44
N PHE A 501 -14.34 -13.50 2.20
CA PHE A 501 -14.48 -13.38 3.64
C PHE A 501 -13.65 -14.43 4.36
N LEU A 502 -12.99 -14.01 5.43
CA LEU A 502 -12.35 -14.93 6.34
C LEU A 502 -13.41 -15.74 7.09
N THR A 503 -13.14 -17.04 7.25
CA THR A 503 -14.02 -17.97 7.95
C THR A 503 -13.25 -18.76 8.99
N GLY A 504 -13.97 -19.20 10.04
CA GLY A 504 -13.43 -20.12 11.04
C GLY A 504 -13.25 -21.55 10.52
N GLU A 505 -13.74 -21.84 9.32
CA GLU A 505 -13.85 -23.15 8.70
C GLU A 505 -13.32 -23.15 7.27
N PHE A 506 -12.99 -24.34 6.78
CA PHE A 506 -12.40 -24.52 5.46
C PHE A 506 -13.38 -24.14 4.32
N PRO A 507 -12.91 -23.49 3.24
CA PRO A 507 -11.60 -22.87 3.09
C PRO A 507 -11.56 -21.52 3.80
N TYR A 508 -10.47 -21.23 4.50
CA TYR A 508 -10.40 -20.13 5.48
C TYR A 508 -10.39 -18.71 4.88
N VAL A 509 -10.13 -18.58 3.58
CA VAL A 509 -9.94 -17.28 2.90
C VAL A 509 -10.67 -17.24 1.56
N LEU A 510 -10.15 -17.91 0.53
CA LEU A 510 -10.78 -18.02 -0.79
C LEU A 510 -10.59 -19.43 -1.36
N ALA A 511 -11.49 -19.83 -2.24
CA ALA A 511 -11.48 -21.15 -2.87
C ALA A 511 -11.26 -21.12 -4.38
N LYS A 512 -11.81 -20.09 -5.02
CA LYS A 512 -11.71 -19.86 -6.46
C LYS A 512 -11.58 -18.36 -6.68
N TYR A 513 -10.90 -17.95 -7.73
CA TYR A 513 -10.93 -16.57 -8.17
C TYR A 513 -12.31 -16.25 -8.76
N LYS A 514 -12.85 -15.13 -8.31
CA LYS A 514 -14.11 -14.55 -8.76
C LYS A 514 -13.88 -13.66 -9.98
N GLY A 515 -12.71 -13.02 -10.05
CA GLY A 515 -12.29 -12.15 -11.13
C GLY A 515 -11.43 -12.84 -12.17
N GLU A 516 -11.33 -12.21 -13.35
CA GLU A 516 -10.51 -12.64 -14.49
C GLU A 516 -9.12 -11.99 -14.54
#